data_AF-A0A846BX23-F1
#
_entry.id   AF-A0A846BX23-F1
#
_cell.length_a   1.000
_cell.length_b   1.000
_cell.length_c   1.000
_cell.angle_alpha   90.00
_cell.angle_beta   90.00
_cell.angle_gamma   90.00
#
_symmetry.space_group_name_H-M   'P 1'
#
loop_
_entity.id
_entity.type
_entity.pdbx_description
1 polymer ?
#
loop_
_entity_poly.entity_id
_entity_poly.type
_entity_poly.pdbx_seq_one_letter_code
_entity_poly.pdbx_strand_id
1 'polypeptide(L)'
;MPNNFAGQLDNSIVIEDGEHVVIREEVIAPIGEPAIAIPGDNARLRVTSSGSVLANDPGNTAVQVSGEDVTIANLGLLSGAFNGVSSTGNDFNLINRGTITSDSRAVDLNDGDDITVNNFGSILGTDNQRNGTLYINGVVDDATIINQRIGVIDAGEGNAGDGLSVQVG
;
A
#
# COMPACT_ATOMS: atom_id res chain seq x y z
N MET A 1 8.02 13.24 -19.09
CA MET A 1 7.06 14.33 -18.79
C MET A 1 6.34 13.96 -17.50
N PRO A 2 6.04 14.87 -16.56
CA PRO A 2 5.22 14.49 -15.40
C PRO A 2 3.79 14.24 -15.89
N ASN A 3 3.26 13.05 -15.62
CA ASN A 3 1.85 12.76 -15.85
C ASN A 3 1.06 13.47 -14.74
N ASN A 4 0.29 14.51 -15.12
CA ASN A 4 -0.65 15.16 -14.22
C ASN A 4 -1.95 14.37 -14.26
N PHE A 5 -2.23 13.63 -13.20
CA PHE A 5 -3.51 12.98 -12.97
C PHE A 5 -4.24 13.86 -11.96
N ALA A 6 -5.25 14.60 -12.41
CA ALA A 6 -6.15 15.34 -11.53
C ALA A 6 -7.56 14.85 -11.83
N GLY A 7 -8.10 14.01 -10.95
CA GLY A 7 -9.44 13.41 -11.10
C GLY A 7 -9.43 11.88 -11.11
N GLN A 8 -10.63 11.31 -11.19
CA GLN A 8 -10.82 9.87 -11.32
C GLN A 8 -10.21 9.37 -12.62
N LEU A 9 -9.39 8.33 -12.50
CA LEU A 9 -8.77 7.67 -13.62
C LEU A 9 -9.82 6.87 -14.40
N ASP A 10 -9.66 6.81 -15.72
CA ASP A 10 -10.42 5.90 -16.57
C ASP A 10 -9.89 4.45 -16.44
N ASN A 11 -8.59 4.28 -16.18
CA ASN A 11 -7.92 3.00 -15.99
C ASN A 11 -6.80 3.13 -14.96
N SER A 12 -6.43 2.01 -14.33
CA SER A 12 -5.28 1.93 -13.42
C SER A 12 -4.00 2.53 -14.04
N ILE A 13 -3.19 3.23 -13.24
CA ILE A 13 -1.81 3.53 -13.63
C ILE A 13 -1.02 2.22 -13.54
N VAL A 14 -0.48 1.75 -14.67
CA VAL A 14 0.38 0.57 -14.70
C VAL A 14 1.84 1.02 -14.65
N ILE A 15 2.63 0.39 -13.78
CA ILE A 15 4.09 0.59 -13.69
C ILE A 15 4.77 -0.70 -14.14
N GLU A 16 5.48 -0.62 -15.26
CA GLU A 16 6.14 -1.75 -15.91
C GLU A 16 7.60 -1.92 -15.44
N ASP A 17 8.30 -2.92 -15.99
CA ASP A 17 9.66 -3.29 -15.59
C ASP A 17 10.64 -2.11 -15.55
N GLY A 18 11.27 -1.92 -14.39
CA GLY A 18 12.26 -0.87 -14.16
C GLY A 18 11.69 0.56 -14.19
N GLU A 19 10.37 0.74 -14.32
CA GLU A 19 9.77 2.06 -14.41
C GLU A 19 9.72 2.76 -13.05
N HIS A 20 9.88 4.08 -13.09
CA HIS A 20 9.84 4.93 -11.91
C HIS A 20 8.73 5.98 -12.06
N VAL A 21 7.67 5.85 -11.27
CA VAL A 21 6.54 6.78 -11.27
C VAL A 21 6.55 7.65 -10.01
N VAL A 22 6.22 8.93 -10.19
CA VAL A 22 6.13 9.90 -9.08
C VAL A 22 4.77 10.58 -9.07
N ILE A 23 4.02 10.37 -7.99
CA ILE A 23 2.72 10.99 -7.74
C ILE A 23 2.91 12.28 -6.93
N ARG A 24 2.50 13.41 -7.52
CA ARG A 24 2.64 14.76 -6.93
C ARG A 24 1.33 15.40 -6.52
N GLU A 25 0.24 14.88 -7.05
CA GLU A 25 -1.12 15.40 -6.89
C GLU A 25 -2.05 14.22 -6.55
N GLU A 26 -3.35 14.48 -6.52
CA GLU A 26 -4.36 13.50 -6.20
C GLU A 26 -4.70 12.60 -7.39
N VAL A 27 -4.61 11.30 -7.18
CA VAL A 27 -5.07 10.26 -8.10
C VAL A 27 -6.23 9.52 -7.47
N ILE A 28 -7.34 9.38 -8.20
CA ILE A 28 -8.50 8.60 -7.76
C ILE A 28 -8.65 7.37 -8.66
N ALA A 29 -8.76 6.18 -8.07
CA ALA A 29 -8.87 4.91 -8.78
C ALA A 29 -10.08 4.86 -9.73
N PRO A 30 -9.99 4.11 -10.84
CA PRO A 30 -11.18 3.71 -11.58
C PRO A 30 -12.09 2.83 -10.70
N ILE A 31 -13.35 2.70 -11.09
CA ILE A 31 -14.31 1.83 -10.41
C ILE A 31 -13.88 0.37 -10.54
N GLY A 32 -13.78 -0.35 -9.42
CA GLY A 32 -13.51 -1.80 -9.42
C GLY A 32 -12.07 -2.23 -9.72
N GLU A 33 -11.13 -1.30 -9.90
CA GLU A 33 -9.70 -1.61 -10.11
C GLU A 33 -8.81 -0.81 -9.15
N PRO A 34 -7.53 -1.20 -8.96
CA PRO A 34 -6.63 -0.39 -8.16
C PRO A 34 -6.34 0.97 -8.81
N ALA A 35 -5.92 1.97 -8.02
CA ALA A 35 -5.44 3.22 -8.63
C ALA A 35 -4.11 3.02 -9.36
N ILE A 36 -3.23 2.22 -8.76
CA ILE A 36 -1.91 1.87 -9.30
C ILE A 36 -1.73 0.36 -9.25
N ALA A 37 -1.42 -0.24 -10.40
CA ALA A 37 -0.99 -1.62 -10.52
C ALA A 37 0.50 -1.66 -10.87
N ILE A 38 1.28 -2.47 -10.16
CA ILE A 38 2.72 -2.65 -10.39
C ILE A 38 2.97 -4.12 -10.71
N PRO A 39 2.69 -4.55 -11.96
CA PRO A 39 3.04 -5.89 -12.41
C PRO A 39 4.52 -6.03 -12.75
N GLY A 40 5.22 -4.93 -13.05
CA GLY A 40 6.60 -4.95 -13.50
C GLY A 40 7.61 -5.13 -12.38
N ASP A 41 8.70 -5.79 -12.71
CA ASP A 41 9.81 -6.06 -11.80
C ASP A 41 10.73 -4.85 -11.69
N ASN A 42 11.47 -4.73 -10.58
CA ASN A 42 12.41 -3.62 -10.34
C ASN A 42 11.76 -2.23 -10.42
N ALA A 43 10.44 -2.16 -10.30
CA ALA A 43 9.65 -0.94 -10.44
C ALA A 43 9.69 -0.09 -9.17
N ARG A 44 9.48 1.22 -9.33
CA ARG A 44 9.48 2.17 -8.21
C ARG A 44 8.32 3.13 -8.26
N LEU A 45 7.61 3.22 -7.14
CA LEU A 45 6.59 4.24 -6.91
C LEU A 45 7.05 5.20 -5.83
N ARG A 46 6.96 6.50 -6.12
CA ARG A 46 7.12 7.55 -5.11
C ARG A 46 5.87 8.42 -5.02
N VAL A 47 5.24 8.46 -3.86
CA VAL A 47 4.20 9.44 -3.55
C VAL A 47 4.82 10.56 -2.73
N THR A 48 4.76 11.79 -3.25
CA THR A 48 5.31 12.95 -2.55
C THR A 48 4.39 13.41 -1.42
N SER A 49 4.85 14.32 -0.56
CA SER A 49 4.03 14.83 0.55
C SER A 49 2.78 15.60 0.14
N SER A 50 2.70 16.05 -1.12
CA SER A 50 1.48 16.65 -1.70
C SER A 50 0.65 15.66 -2.51
N GLY A 51 1.16 14.45 -2.74
CA GLY A 51 0.48 13.43 -3.51
C GLY A 51 -0.51 12.62 -2.66
N SER A 52 -1.62 12.23 -3.28
CA SER A 52 -2.58 11.30 -2.71
C SER A 52 -2.99 10.27 -3.75
N VAL A 53 -3.20 9.04 -3.32
CA VAL A 53 -3.76 7.95 -4.13
C VAL A 53 -4.96 7.41 -3.38
N LEU A 54 -6.14 7.55 -3.98
CA LEU A 54 -7.42 7.26 -3.36
C LEU A 54 -8.15 6.16 -4.15
N ALA A 55 -8.54 5.09 -3.48
CA ALA A 55 -9.29 3.98 -4.03
C ALA A 55 -10.58 3.78 -3.21
N ASN A 56 -11.53 4.71 -3.37
CA ASN A 56 -12.70 4.83 -2.49
C ASN A 56 -13.79 3.77 -2.75
N ASP A 57 -13.74 3.11 -3.90
CA ASP A 57 -14.76 2.13 -4.25
C ASP A 57 -14.59 0.82 -3.47
N PRO A 58 -15.68 0.21 -2.97
CA PRO A 58 -15.61 -1.04 -2.23
C PRO A 58 -14.89 -2.13 -3.03
N GLY A 59 -13.88 -2.76 -2.43
CA GLY A 59 -13.06 -3.76 -3.10
C GLY A 59 -11.77 -3.21 -3.73
N ASN A 60 -11.62 -1.89 -3.87
CA ASN A 60 -10.44 -1.32 -4.52
C ASN A 60 -9.25 -1.20 -3.57
N THR A 61 -8.07 -1.40 -4.16
CA THR A 61 -6.78 -1.22 -3.51
C THR A 61 -6.11 0.06 -4.03
N ALA A 62 -5.50 0.89 -3.19
CA ALA A 62 -4.81 2.08 -3.69
C ALA A 62 -3.59 1.71 -4.55
N VAL A 63 -2.71 0.82 -4.04
CA VAL A 63 -1.56 0.29 -4.79
C VAL A 63 -1.51 -1.23 -4.69
N GLN A 64 -1.58 -1.90 -5.84
CA GLN A 64 -1.48 -3.35 -5.96
C GLN A 64 -0.18 -3.75 -6.64
N VAL A 65 0.61 -4.59 -6.00
CA VAL A 65 1.93 -5.04 -6.46
C VAL A 65 1.90 -6.55 -6.70
N SER A 66 2.39 -6.95 -7.87
CA SER A 66 2.65 -8.37 -8.19
C SER A 66 4.03 -8.61 -8.79
N GLY A 67 4.75 -7.56 -9.22
CA GLY A 67 6.14 -7.67 -9.67
C GLY A 67 7.13 -7.85 -8.51
N GLU A 68 8.34 -8.31 -8.84
CA GLU A 68 9.46 -8.55 -7.92
C GLU A 68 10.35 -7.30 -7.76
N ASP A 69 11.14 -7.20 -6.69
CA ASP A 69 12.08 -6.10 -6.45
C ASP A 69 11.43 -4.70 -6.44
N VAL A 70 10.14 -4.62 -6.08
CA VAL A 70 9.38 -3.37 -6.12
C VAL A 70 9.64 -2.52 -4.88
N THR A 71 9.92 -1.23 -5.09
CA THR A 71 10.04 -0.26 -3.99
C THR A 71 8.92 0.79 -4.03
N ILE A 72 8.16 0.91 -2.94
CA ILE A 72 7.21 2.00 -2.71
C ILE A 72 7.76 2.95 -1.65
N ALA A 73 7.92 4.22 -2.01
CA ALA A 73 8.25 5.30 -1.07
C ALA A 73 7.05 6.27 -0.93
N ASN A 74 6.30 6.13 0.16
CA ASN A 74 5.18 7.01 0.47
C ASN A 74 5.58 8.16 1.41
N LEU A 75 5.41 9.40 0.97
CA LEU A 75 5.51 10.60 1.81
C LEU A 75 4.16 11.32 1.94
N GLY A 76 3.14 10.90 1.18
CA GLY A 76 1.82 11.51 1.12
C GLY A 76 0.75 10.57 1.66
N LEU A 77 -0.36 10.41 0.92
CA LEU A 77 -1.47 9.56 1.30
C LEU A 77 -1.66 8.39 0.30
N LEU A 78 -1.78 7.18 0.82
CA LEU A 78 -2.31 6.01 0.13
C LEU A 78 -3.56 5.55 0.88
N SER A 79 -4.73 5.60 0.26
CA SER A 79 -5.99 5.22 0.90
C SER A 79 -6.81 4.32 -0.01
N GLY A 80 -7.23 3.16 0.46
CA GLY A 80 -8.15 2.30 -0.28
C GLY A 80 -9.24 1.71 0.60
N ALA A 81 -10.44 1.55 0.06
CA ALA A 81 -11.57 0.96 0.78
C ALA A 81 -11.34 -0.52 1.08
N PHE A 82 -10.60 -1.24 0.23
CA PHE A 82 -10.21 -2.62 0.50
C PHE A 82 -8.79 -2.71 1.04
N ASN A 83 -7.78 -2.23 0.29
CA ASN A 83 -6.41 -2.18 0.80
C ASN A 83 -5.73 -0.83 0.49
N GLY A 84 -4.90 -0.32 1.39
CA GLY A 84 -4.04 0.84 1.07
C GLY A 84 -2.92 0.41 0.12
N VAL A 85 -2.19 -0.63 0.52
CA VAL A 85 -1.19 -1.33 -0.29
C VAL A 85 -1.40 -2.83 -0.16
N SER A 86 -1.34 -3.55 -1.29
CA SER A 86 -1.33 -5.01 -1.31
C SER A 86 -0.14 -5.50 -2.13
N SER A 87 0.58 -6.51 -1.64
CA SER A 87 1.67 -7.16 -2.37
C SER A 87 1.58 -8.68 -2.36
N THR A 88 2.00 -9.28 -3.47
CA THR A 88 2.32 -10.71 -3.62
C THR A 88 3.72 -10.93 -4.22
N GLY A 89 4.51 -9.87 -4.39
CA GLY A 89 5.83 -9.93 -5.03
C GLY A 89 6.97 -10.17 -4.04
N ASN A 90 8.01 -10.85 -4.50
CA ASN A 90 9.27 -11.06 -3.78
C ASN A 90 10.08 -9.75 -3.69
N ASP A 91 10.95 -9.66 -2.69
CA ASP A 91 11.87 -8.53 -2.49
C ASP A 91 11.13 -7.17 -2.39
N PHE A 92 9.88 -7.20 -1.93
CA PHE A 92 9.03 -6.01 -1.83
C PHE A 92 9.48 -5.10 -0.69
N ASN A 93 9.76 -3.83 -1.00
CA ASN A 93 10.22 -2.85 -0.02
C ASN A 93 9.25 -1.66 0.08
N LEU A 94 8.54 -1.57 1.20
CA LEU A 94 7.64 -0.46 1.53
C LEU A 94 8.29 0.49 2.54
N ILE A 95 8.50 1.74 2.13
CA ILE A 95 8.99 2.84 2.98
C ILE A 95 7.86 3.85 3.16
N ASN A 96 7.23 3.83 4.33
CA ASN A 96 6.16 4.77 4.67
C ASN A 96 6.67 5.90 5.57
N ARG A 97 6.54 7.14 5.12
CA ARG A 97 6.76 8.38 5.89
C ARG A 97 5.52 9.27 5.92
N GLY A 98 4.51 8.94 5.12
CA GLY A 98 3.21 9.60 5.10
C GLY A 98 2.17 8.75 5.83
N THR A 99 0.99 8.66 5.23
CA THR A 99 -0.13 7.88 5.75
C THR A 99 -0.56 6.82 4.75
N ILE A 100 -0.78 5.62 5.24
CA ILE A 100 -1.46 4.53 4.53
C ILE A 100 -2.71 4.18 5.34
N THR A 101 -3.89 4.24 4.71
CA THR A 101 -5.18 3.97 5.38
C THR A 101 -6.03 2.99 4.60
N SER A 102 -6.89 2.27 5.31
CA SER A 102 -7.94 1.46 4.68
C SER A 102 -9.07 1.10 5.63
N ASP A 103 -10.27 0.96 5.07
CA ASP A 103 -11.44 0.47 5.79
C ASP A 103 -11.31 -1.03 6.12
N SER A 104 -10.34 -1.75 5.53
CA SER A 104 -10.25 -3.21 5.67
C SER A 104 -8.86 -3.75 6.03
N ARG A 105 -7.81 -3.44 5.26
CA ARG A 105 -6.39 -3.62 5.65
C ARG A 105 -5.55 -2.50 5.05
N ALA A 106 -4.85 -1.72 5.85
CA ALA A 106 -4.01 -0.65 5.30
C ALA A 106 -2.83 -1.23 4.50
N VAL A 107 -2.22 -2.31 4.97
CA VAL A 107 -1.17 -3.05 4.27
C VAL A 107 -1.47 -4.55 4.31
N ASP A 108 -1.48 -5.19 3.15
CA ASP A 108 -1.82 -6.61 2.96
C ASP A 108 -0.68 -7.34 2.23
N LEU A 109 0.06 -8.20 2.94
CA LEU A 109 1.12 -9.04 2.38
C LEU A 109 0.56 -10.47 2.24
N ASN A 110 0.14 -10.82 1.02
CA ASN A 110 -0.59 -12.06 0.78
C ASN A 110 0.28 -13.23 0.31
N ASP A 111 1.45 -12.93 -0.24
CA ASP A 111 2.46 -13.87 -0.74
C ASP A 111 3.80 -13.12 -0.87
N GLY A 112 4.87 -13.86 -1.14
CA GLY A 112 6.22 -13.33 -1.42
C GLY A 112 7.25 -13.67 -0.36
N ASP A 113 8.52 -13.46 -0.72
CA ASP A 113 9.71 -13.68 0.08
C ASP A 113 10.53 -12.38 0.21
N ASP A 114 11.36 -12.27 1.27
CA ASP A 114 12.21 -11.11 1.60
C ASP A 114 11.47 -9.74 1.58
N ILE A 115 10.31 -9.69 2.26
CA ILE A 115 9.51 -8.46 2.31
C ILE A 115 9.97 -7.55 3.43
N THR A 116 10.22 -6.28 3.13
CA THR A 116 10.55 -5.27 4.14
C THR A 116 9.50 -4.15 4.20
N VAL A 117 8.96 -3.89 5.40
CA VAL A 117 8.13 -2.71 5.68
C VAL A 117 8.81 -1.81 6.70
N ASN A 118 9.25 -0.64 6.27
CA ASN A 118 9.81 0.42 7.11
C ASN A 118 8.78 1.54 7.32
N ASN A 119 8.15 1.55 8.50
CA ASN A 119 7.16 2.56 8.85
C ASN A 119 7.74 3.66 9.74
N PHE A 120 7.81 4.87 9.22
CA PHE A 120 8.11 6.12 9.93
C PHE A 120 6.86 7.01 10.10
N GLY A 121 5.77 6.70 9.40
CA GLY A 121 4.54 7.48 9.38
C GLY A 121 3.39 6.72 10.04
N SER A 122 2.20 6.79 9.44
CA SER A 122 1.00 6.15 9.97
C SER A 122 0.48 5.07 9.01
N ILE A 123 0.15 3.90 9.56
CA ILE A 123 -0.57 2.81 8.90
C ILE A 123 -1.83 2.57 9.74
N LEU A 124 -2.99 3.00 9.25
CA LEU A 124 -4.20 3.14 10.06
C LEU A 124 -5.40 2.42 9.46
N GLY A 125 -6.13 1.69 10.30
CA GLY A 125 -7.48 1.23 9.99
C GLY A 125 -8.49 2.36 10.16
N THR A 126 -9.48 2.44 9.25
CA THR A 126 -10.57 3.43 9.31
C THR A 126 -11.94 2.81 9.59
N ASP A 127 -12.07 1.50 9.48
CA ASP A 127 -13.22 0.69 9.91
C ASP A 127 -12.71 -0.64 10.50
N ASN A 128 -13.61 -1.57 10.82
CA ASN A 128 -13.26 -2.89 11.37
C ASN A 128 -12.36 -3.67 10.42
N GLN A 129 -11.13 -3.89 10.86
CA GLN A 129 -10.11 -4.54 10.05
C GLN A 129 -10.37 -6.05 10.00
N ARG A 130 -10.22 -6.67 8.82
CA ARG A 130 -10.55 -8.11 8.63
C ARG A 130 -9.77 -9.00 9.59
N ASN A 131 -8.45 -8.95 9.44
CA ASN A 131 -7.51 -9.79 10.19
C ASN A 131 -6.31 -8.94 10.65
N GLY A 132 -6.47 -7.63 10.76
CA GLY A 132 -5.41 -6.69 11.16
C GLY A 132 -5.17 -5.58 10.15
N THR A 133 -4.57 -4.48 10.61
CA THR A 133 -4.32 -3.27 9.81
C THR A 133 -3.13 -3.45 8.88
N LEU A 134 -2.02 -3.97 9.42
CA LEU A 134 -0.95 -4.60 8.66
C LEU A 134 -1.11 -6.11 8.83
N TYR A 135 -1.32 -6.82 7.73
CA TYR A 135 -1.51 -8.26 7.72
C TYR A 135 -0.41 -8.96 6.94
N ILE A 136 0.09 -10.07 7.50
CA ILE A 136 1.05 -10.98 6.86
C ILE A 136 0.41 -12.37 6.80
N ASN A 137 0.24 -12.88 5.58
CA ASN A 137 -0.28 -14.22 5.32
C ASN A 137 0.75 -15.30 5.70
N GLY A 138 0.28 -16.48 6.08
CA GLY A 138 1.14 -17.60 6.52
C GLY A 138 1.94 -18.29 5.43
N VAL A 139 1.85 -17.83 4.18
CA VAL A 139 2.70 -18.25 3.07
C VAL A 139 3.83 -17.26 2.77
N VAL A 140 3.82 -16.08 3.40
CA VAL A 140 4.91 -15.12 3.25
C VAL A 140 6.12 -15.61 4.02
N ASP A 141 7.27 -15.66 3.36
CA ASP A 141 8.55 -16.02 3.94
C ASP A 141 9.43 -14.76 4.15
N ASP A 142 10.31 -14.82 5.15
CA ASP A 142 11.32 -13.79 5.47
C ASP A 142 10.82 -12.32 5.49
N ALA A 143 9.68 -12.07 6.13
CA ALA A 143 9.15 -10.71 6.30
C ALA A 143 9.76 -9.95 7.50
N THR A 144 10.22 -8.73 7.26
CA THR A 144 10.73 -7.79 8.27
C THR A 144 9.85 -6.54 8.37
N ILE A 145 9.21 -6.34 9.52
CA ILE A 145 8.45 -5.12 9.83
C ILE A 145 9.21 -4.27 10.85
N ILE A 146 9.60 -3.07 10.45
CA ILE A 146 10.29 -2.09 11.30
C ILE A 146 9.38 -0.88 11.49
N ASN A 147 8.67 -0.86 12.61
CA ASN A 147 7.96 0.34 13.06
C ASN A 147 8.93 1.25 13.84
N GLN A 148 9.25 2.39 13.25
CA GLN A 148 10.23 3.32 13.76
C GLN A 148 9.66 4.10 14.95
N ARG A 149 10.52 4.81 15.69
CA ARG A 149 10.15 5.52 16.93
C ARG A 149 8.91 6.43 16.81
N ILE A 150 8.72 7.04 15.65
CA ILE A 150 7.61 7.96 15.35
C ILE A 150 6.48 7.30 14.52
N GLY A 151 6.68 6.04 14.11
CA GLY A 151 5.73 5.29 13.32
C GLY A 151 4.57 4.77 14.17
N VAL A 152 3.38 4.74 13.58
CA VAL A 152 2.16 4.19 14.17
C VAL A 152 1.59 3.13 13.25
N ILE A 153 1.22 1.99 13.82
CA ILE A 153 0.40 0.97 13.19
C ILE A 153 -0.77 0.70 14.14
N ASP A 154 -1.99 1.03 13.71
CA ASP A 154 -3.16 1.06 14.60
C ASP A 154 -4.44 0.71 13.82
N ALA A 155 -5.32 -0.08 14.43
CA ALA A 155 -6.63 -0.41 13.86
C ALA A 155 -7.60 0.78 13.83
N GLY A 156 -7.29 1.84 14.56
CA GLY A 156 -8.10 3.05 14.68
C GLY A 156 -8.98 3.01 15.93
N GLU A 157 -9.23 4.18 16.51
CA GLU A 157 -10.03 4.31 17.73
C GLU A 157 -11.46 3.80 17.50
N GLY A 158 -11.91 2.88 18.36
CA GLY A 158 -13.26 2.32 18.30
C GLY A 158 -13.44 1.17 17.30
N ASN A 159 -12.41 0.86 16.49
CA ASN A 159 -12.44 -0.27 15.57
C ASN A 159 -12.02 -1.58 16.26
N ALA A 160 -12.64 -2.67 15.83
CA ALA A 160 -12.16 -4.01 16.16
C ALA A 160 -11.05 -4.42 15.19
N GLY A 161 -9.97 -4.99 15.72
CA GLY A 161 -8.86 -5.52 14.94
C GLY A 161 -7.49 -5.24 15.59
N ASP A 162 -6.47 -5.94 15.10
CA ASP A 162 -5.10 -5.74 15.53
C ASP A 162 -4.41 -4.67 14.68
N GLY A 163 -3.49 -3.90 15.26
CA GLY A 163 -2.60 -3.05 14.47
C GLY A 163 -1.73 -3.89 13.52
N LEU A 164 -1.16 -4.97 14.04
CA LEU A 164 -0.36 -5.93 13.29
C LEU A 164 -0.87 -7.34 13.56
N SER A 165 -1.05 -8.12 12.50
CA SER A 165 -1.39 -9.53 12.58
C SER A 165 -0.52 -10.34 11.64
N VAL A 166 0.00 -11.45 12.16
CA VAL A 166 0.90 -12.35 11.45
C VAL A 166 0.33 -13.75 11.56
N GLN A 167 0.02 -14.35 10.42
CA GLN A 167 -0.29 -15.76 10.34
C GLN A 167 1.01 -16.55 10.16
N VAL A 168 1.15 -17.64 10.89
CA VAL A 168 2.28 -18.56 10.77
C VAL A 168 1.73 -19.94 10.40
N GLY A 169 2.31 -20.57 9.38
CA GLY A 169 1.97 -21.91 8.88
C GLY A 169 2.70 -23.04 9.59
#